data_AF-A0A3F2S444-F1
#
_entry.id   AF-A0A3F2S444-F1
#
_cell.length_a   1.000
_cell.length_b   1.000
_cell.length_c   1.000
_cell.angle_alpha   90.00
_cell.angle_beta   90.00
_cell.angle_gamma   90.00
#
_symmetry.space_group_name_H-M   'P 1'
#
loop_
_entity.id
_entity.type
_entity.pdbx_description
1 polymer ?
#
loop_
_entity_poly.entity_id
_entity_poly.type
_entity_poly.pdbx_seq_one_letter_code
_entity_poly.pdbx_strand_id
1 'polypeptide(L)'
;MSYPKTSSEAVDTSAFCKSIVFEIETQLNNTQNDHDIEVVFRISEEKKQIKYSRSEARILEVLDHVCDNVLHKVLDSTRKGKKMLNTACHDFVGEYEDELTRVFFDNFTPAKERMCVSTLQVCAQPDKTAKYDEF
;
A
#
# COMPACT_ATOMS: atom_id res chain seq x y z
N MET A 1 26.28 -8.55 9.41
CA MET A 1 26.81 -7.51 8.49
C MET A 1 25.67 -6.56 8.20
N SER A 2 25.67 -5.37 8.81
CA SER A 2 24.68 -4.32 8.58
C SER A 2 25.19 -3.37 7.51
N TYR A 3 24.40 -3.12 6.48
CA TYR A 3 24.66 -2.05 5.53
C TYR A 3 24.30 -0.69 6.15
N PRO A 4 25.09 0.37 5.91
CA PRO A 4 24.77 1.70 6.40
C PRO A 4 23.64 2.30 5.55
N LYS A 5 22.56 2.75 6.19
CA LYS A 5 21.52 3.57 5.55
C LYS A 5 22.04 5.01 5.44
N THR A 6 22.67 5.33 4.32
CA THR A 6 23.04 6.70 3.97
C THR A 6 21.80 7.50 3.58
N SER A 7 21.56 8.57 4.31
CA SER A 7 20.67 9.66 3.95
C SER A 7 21.15 10.34 2.66
N SER A 8 20.22 10.87 1.88
CA SER A 8 20.45 11.70 0.69
C SER A 8 20.68 10.97 -0.64
N GLU A 9 19.75 10.11 -1.06
CA GLU A 9 19.38 9.88 -2.49
C GLU A 9 18.14 8.98 -2.66
N ALA A 10 17.27 8.90 -1.64
CA ALA A 10 15.96 8.29 -1.81
C ALA A 10 15.08 9.28 -2.59
N VAL A 11 14.59 8.91 -3.78
CA VAL A 11 13.20 9.24 -4.12
C VAL A 11 12.44 8.90 -2.85
N ASP A 12 11.88 9.88 -2.13
CA ASP A 12 11.41 9.71 -0.74
C ASP A 12 10.56 8.45 -0.64
N THR A 13 11.18 7.32 -0.27
CA THR A 13 10.59 5.97 -0.39
C THR A 13 9.40 5.86 0.54
N SER A 14 9.44 6.65 1.62
CA SER A 14 8.33 6.91 2.51
C SER A 14 7.17 7.63 1.82
N ALA A 15 7.43 8.73 1.11
CA ALA A 15 6.38 9.41 0.33
C ALA A 15 5.83 8.52 -0.79
N PHE A 16 6.70 7.78 -1.48
CA PHE A 16 6.33 6.87 -2.55
C PHE A 16 5.41 5.74 -2.07
N CYS A 17 5.80 5.05 -0.99
CA CYS A 17 4.96 4.04 -0.36
C CYS A 17 3.61 4.62 0.07
N LYS A 18 3.61 5.79 0.74
CA LYS A 18 2.37 6.46 1.17
C LYS A 18 1.45 6.78 -0.01
N SER A 19 2.00 7.24 -1.14
CA SER A 19 1.25 7.55 -2.35
C SER A 19 0.63 6.30 -2.98
N ILE A 20 1.38 5.20 -3.10
CA ILE A 20 0.87 3.93 -3.63
C ILE A 20 -0.24 3.38 -2.72
N VAL A 21 0.02 3.28 -1.41
CA VAL A 21 -0.95 2.71 -0.46
C VAL A 21 -2.22 3.55 -0.39
N PHE A 22 -2.10 4.88 -0.46
CA PHE A 22 -3.26 5.77 -0.53
C PHE A 22 -4.07 5.57 -1.81
N GLU A 23 -3.41 5.35 -2.95
CA GLU A 23 -4.08 5.11 -4.22
C GLU A 23 -4.81 3.76 -4.23
N ILE A 24 -4.20 2.70 -3.69
CA ILE A 24 -4.85 1.38 -3.52
C ILE A 24 -6.12 1.54 -2.67
N GLU A 25 -6.00 2.20 -1.51
CA GLU A 25 -7.13 2.43 -0.61
C GLU A 25 -8.24 3.25 -1.29
N THR A 26 -7.87 4.25 -2.09
CA THR A 26 -8.80 5.06 -2.87
C THR A 26 -9.56 4.22 -3.89
N GLN A 27 -8.87 3.35 -4.64
CA GLN A 27 -9.51 2.51 -5.66
C GLN A 27 -10.40 1.43 -5.05
N LEU A 28 -9.98 0.82 -3.94
CA LEU A 28 -10.80 -0.15 -3.22
C LEU A 28 -12.08 0.49 -2.66
N ASN A 29 -11.97 1.67 -2.04
CA ASN A 29 -13.12 2.39 -1.49
C ASN A 29 -14.08 2.92 -2.58
N ASN A 30 -13.60 3.10 -3.81
CA ASN A 30 -14.41 3.51 -4.97
C ASN A 30 -14.80 2.33 -5.86
N THR A 31 -14.73 1.09 -5.37
CA THR A 31 -15.14 -0.10 -6.12
C THR A 31 -16.59 0.03 -6.58
N GLN A 32 -16.82 -0.06 -7.89
CA GLN A 32 -18.16 -0.11 -8.44
C GLN A 32 -18.76 -1.50 -8.28
N ASN A 33 -20.09 -1.58 -8.13
CA ASN A 33 -20.80 -2.84 -7.91
C ASN A 33 -20.28 -3.59 -6.68
N ASP A 34 -20.08 -2.90 -5.55
CA ASP A 34 -19.58 -3.49 -4.30
C ASP A 34 -20.64 -4.32 -3.54
N HIS A 35 -21.03 -5.43 -4.17
CA HIS A 35 -21.99 -6.38 -3.64
C HIS A 35 -21.32 -7.35 -2.67
N ASP A 36 -22.15 -8.02 -1.86
CA ASP A 36 -21.67 -9.07 -0.97
C ASP A 36 -21.39 -10.34 -1.79
N ILE A 37 -20.26 -10.98 -1.49
CA ILE A 37 -19.81 -12.22 -2.10
C ILE A 37 -19.53 -13.26 -1.01
N GLU A 38 -19.70 -14.54 -1.35
CA GLU A 38 -19.31 -15.64 -0.46
C GLU A 38 -17.87 -16.07 -0.74
N VAL A 39 -17.04 -16.03 0.30
CA VAL A 39 -15.70 -16.62 0.27
C VAL A 39 -15.66 -17.84 1.19
N VAL A 40 -14.97 -18.89 0.72
CA VAL A 40 -14.75 -20.14 1.46
C VAL A 40 -13.27 -20.22 1.80
N PHE A 41 -12.95 -20.36 3.08
CA PHE A 41 -11.56 -20.55 3.50
C PHE A 41 -11.21 -22.04 3.38
N ARG A 42 -10.05 -22.37 2.79
CA ARG A 42 -9.64 -23.79 2.67
C ARG A 42 -9.49 -24.52 4.02
N ILE A 43 -9.43 -23.77 5.13
CA ILE A 43 -9.27 -24.28 6.50
C ILE A 43 -10.62 -24.39 7.23
N SER A 44 -11.70 -23.78 6.71
CA SER A 44 -13.05 -23.82 7.29
C SER A 44 -14.09 -23.78 6.17
N GLU A 45 -14.98 -24.79 6.14
CA GLU A 45 -16.13 -24.80 5.22
C GLU A 45 -17.15 -23.68 5.52
N GLU A 46 -16.93 -22.90 6.58
CA GLU A 46 -17.72 -21.72 6.91
C GLU A 46 -17.56 -20.64 5.83
N LYS A 47 -18.65 -20.43 5.10
CA LYS A 47 -18.81 -19.33 4.16
C LYS A 47 -18.87 -18.01 4.90
N LYS A 48 -17.99 -17.07 4.55
CA LYS A 48 -18.08 -15.69 5.02
C LYS A 48 -18.59 -14.80 3.89
N GLN A 49 -19.54 -13.95 4.23
CA GLN A 49 -20.01 -12.88 3.36
C GLN A 49 -19.10 -11.68 3.55
N ILE A 50 -18.45 -11.25 2.46
CA ILE A 50 -17.62 -10.03 2.44
C ILE A 50 -18.02 -9.15 1.27
N LYS A 51 -17.72 -7.86 1.35
CA LYS A 51 -17.84 -6.96 0.21
C LYS A 51 -16.81 -7.31 -0.87
N TYR A 52 -17.18 -7.21 -2.15
CA TYR A 52 -16.26 -7.44 -3.26
C TYR A 52 -15.00 -6.55 -3.19
N SER A 53 -15.15 -5.29 -2.75
CA SER A 53 -14.06 -4.34 -2.44
C SER A 53 -13.03 -4.85 -1.44
N ARG A 54 -13.35 -5.92 -0.72
CA ARG A 54 -12.52 -6.56 0.32
C ARG A 54 -12.05 -7.95 -0.07
N SER A 55 -12.44 -8.43 -1.25
CA SER A 55 -11.98 -9.70 -1.76
C SER A 55 -10.53 -9.62 -2.19
N GLU A 56 -9.79 -10.71 -1.99
CA GLU A 56 -8.42 -10.85 -2.51
C GLU A 56 -8.38 -10.61 -4.03
N ALA A 57 -9.38 -11.13 -4.76
CA ALA A 57 -9.53 -10.89 -6.19
C ALA A 57 -9.55 -9.40 -6.54
N ARG A 58 -10.37 -8.61 -5.83
CA ARG A 58 -10.45 -7.17 -6.08
C ARG A 58 -9.17 -6.43 -5.67
N ILE A 59 -8.49 -6.89 -4.63
CA ILE A 59 -7.21 -6.32 -4.22
C ILE A 59 -6.16 -6.53 -5.32
N LEU A 60 -6.02 -7.75 -5.84
CA LEU A 60 -5.10 -8.06 -6.94
C LEU A 60 -5.40 -7.24 -8.20
N GLU A 61 -6.67 -7.11 -8.59
CA GLU A 61 -7.07 -6.23 -9.70
C GLU A 61 -6.64 -4.78 -9.51
N VAL A 62 -6.71 -4.26 -8.27
CA VAL A 62 -6.24 -2.89 -7.97
C VAL A 62 -4.72 -2.81 -8.05
N LEU A 63 -3.99 -3.82 -7.58
CA LEU A 63 -2.52 -3.87 -7.66
C LEU A 63 -2.03 -3.86 -9.12
N ASP A 64 -2.74 -4.55 -10.03
CA ASP A 64 -2.41 -4.56 -11.46
C ASP A 64 -2.49 -3.17 -12.12
N HIS A 65 -3.34 -2.28 -11.61
CA HIS A 65 -3.66 -0.99 -12.24
C HIS A 65 -3.27 0.24 -11.42
N VAL A 66 -2.81 0.08 -10.17
CA VAL A 66 -2.50 1.22 -9.27
C VAL A 66 -1.46 2.17 -9.89
N CYS A 67 -0.47 1.62 -10.60
CA CYS A 67 0.63 2.40 -11.17
C CYS A 67 0.20 3.35 -12.29
N ASP A 68 -0.90 3.06 -12.99
CA ASP A 68 -1.47 3.96 -14.00
C ASP A 68 -1.98 5.27 -13.38
N ASN A 69 -2.40 5.24 -12.10
CA ASN A 69 -3.02 6.36 -11.40
C ASN A 69 -2.06 7.13 -10.48
N VAL A 70 -1.04 6.48 -9.93
CA VAL A 70 0.00 7.13 -9.10
C VAL A 70 0.73 8.24 -9.89
N LEU A 71 0.83 8.07 -11.21
CA LEU A 71 1.40 9.03 -12.16
C LEU A 71 0.69 10.39 -12.20
N HIS A 72 -0.59 10.45 -11.82
CA HIS A 72 -1.36 11.70 -11.86
C HIS A 72 -1.14 12.59 -10.62
N LYS A 73 -0.76 11.99 -9.48
CA LYS A 73 -0.60 12.69 -8.19
C LYS A 73 0.84 13.18 -7.95
N VAL A 74 1.84 12.51 -8.54
CA VAL A 74 3.25 12.91 -8.47
C VAL A 74 3.56 13.89 -9.61
N LEU A 75 3.12 15.14 -9.43
CA LEU A 75 3.44 16.39 -10.15
C LEU A 75 4.20 16.30 -11.50
N ASP A 76 3.57 16.87 -12.54
CA ASP A 76 4.12 17.53 -13.74
C ASP A 76 5.50 17.08 -14.28
N SER A 77 5.72 15.76 -14.26
CA SER A 77 7.00 15.19 -14.65
C SER A 77 7.10 15.12 -16.17
N THR A 78 8.30 15.41 -16.69
CA THR A 78 8.62 15.20 -18.11
C THR A 78 8.29 13.75 -18.53
N ARG A 79 8.04 13.50 -19.82
CA ARG A 79 7.73 12.14 -20.33
C ARG A 79 8.73 11.07 -19.85
N LYS A 80 10.00 11.43 -19.64
CA LYS A 80 11.02 10.54 -19.08
C LYS A 80 10.78 10.26 -17.59
N GLY A 81 10.49 11.29 -16.79
CA GLY A 81 10.14 11.14 -15.37
C GLY A 81 8.91 10.26 -15.16
N LYS A 82 7.86 10.43 -15.97
CA LYS A 82 6.66 9.57 -15.92
C LYS A 82 6.99 8.09 -16.14
N LYS A 83 7.84 7.77 -17.14
CA LYS A 83 8.25 6.39 -17.40
C LYS A 83 9.07 5.79 -16.26
N MET A 84 9.98 6.56 -15.67
CA MET A 84 10.79 6.11 -14.54
C MET A 84 9.92 5.86 -13.31
N LEU A 85 8.98 6.75 -13.00
CA LEU A 85 8.02 6.57 -11.91
C LEU A 85 7.12 5.36 -12.12
N ASN A 86 6.66 5.12 -13.35
CA ASN A 86 5.85 3.95 -13.66
C ASN A 86 6.62 2.65 -13.43
N THR A 87 7.87 2.60 -13.89
CA THR A 87 8.74 1.44 -13.70
C THR A 87 8.98 1.19 -12.21
N ALA A 88 9.35 2.22 -11.46
CA ALA A 88 9.55 2.12 -10.02
C ALA A 88 8.29 1.70 -9.26
N CYS A 89 7.10 2.07 -9.75
CA CYS A 89 5.84 1.64 -9.16
C CYS A 89 5.60 0.16 -9.40
N HIS A 90 5.76 -0.33 -10.63
CA HIS A 90 5.62 -1.76 -10.92
C HIS A 90 6.66 -2.60 -10.18
N ASP A 91 7.90 -2.13 -10.08
CA ASP A 91 8.95 -2.78 -9.30
C ASP A 91 8.55 -2.88 -7.81
N PHE A 92 8.03 -1.78 -7.23
CA PHE A 92 7.57 -1.75 -5.84
C PHE A 92 6.35 -2.67 -5.60
N VAL A 93 5.34 -2.59 -6.47
CA VAL A 93 4.12 -3.41 -6.33
C VAL A 93 4.44 -4.89 -6.48
N GLY A 94 5.29 -5.25 -7.44
CA GLY A 94 5.73 -6.63 -7.63
C GLY A 94 6.62 -7.15 -6.50
N GLU A 95 7.46 -6.30 -5.91
CA GLU A 95 8.29 -6.69 -4.74
C GLU A 95 7.44 -6.94 -3.49
N TYR A 96 6.38 -6.16 -3.28
CA TYR A 96 5.57 -6.17 -2.05
C TYR A 96 4.13 -6.65 -2.23
N GLU A 97 3.82 -7.39 -3.30
CA GLU A 97 2.46 -7.81 -3.66
C GLU A 97 1.79 -8.61 -2.54
N ASP A 98 2.52 -9.55 -1.94
CA ASP A 98 2.03 -10.40 -0.86
C ASP A 98 1.73 -9.59 0.40
N GLU A 99 2.64 -8.69 0.80
CA GLU A 99 2.43 -7.81 1.94
C GLU A 99 1.29 -6.83 1.71
N LEU A 100 1.17 -6.27 0.51
CA LEU A 100 0.10 -5.35 0.13
C LEU A 100 -1.24 -6.09 0.18
N THR A 101 -1.33 -7.25 -0.45
CA THR A 101 -2.54 -8.07 -0.47
C THR A 101 -2.97 -8.40 0.95
N ARG A 102 -2.03 -8.86 1.79
CA ARG A 102 -2.30 -9.19 3.18
C ARG A 102 -2.76 -8.00 4.01
N VAL A 103 -2.10 -6.83 3.88
CA VAL A 103 -2.40 -5.66 4.72
C VAL A 103 -3.82 -5.13 4.50
N PHE A 104 -4.33 -5.25 3.27
CA PHE A 104 -5.66 -4.84 2.86
C PHE A 104 -6.73 -5.91 3.06
N PHE A 105 -6.35 -7.19 3.02
CA PHE A 105 -7.26 -8.30 3.28
C PHE A 105 -7.54 -8.50 4.80
N ASP A 106 -6.50 -8.43 5.64
CA ASP A 106 -6.61 -8.80 7.06
C ASP A 106 -7.31 -7.75 7.94
N ASN A 107 -7.31 -6.47 7.55
CA ASN A 107 -7.75 -5.41 8.45
C ASN A 107 -8.27 -4.16 7.70
N PHE A 108 -9.54 -3.82 7.93
CA PHE A 108 -10.25 -2.67 7.33
C PHE A 108 -9.82 -1.29 7.87
N THR A 109 -8.75 -1.24 8.65
CA THR A 109 -8.17 0.03 9.13
C THR A 109 -7.26 0.64 8.08
N PRO A 110 -7.07 1.98 8.09
CA PRO A 110 -6.17 2.66 7.16
C PRO A 110 -4.81 1.97 7.04
N ALA A 111 -4.46 1.56 5.83
CA ALA A 111 -3.28 0.73 5.60
C ALA A 111 -1.98 1.56 5.56
N LYS A 112 -2.06 2.88 5.31
CA LYS A 112 -0.91 3.75 5.06
C LYS A 112 0.20 3.64 6.10
N GLU A 113 -0.15 3.79 7.39
CA GLU A 113 0.84 3.73 8.47
C GLU A 113 1.27 2.29 8.73
N ARG A 114 0.32 1.35 8.81
CA ARG A 114 0.62 -0.06 9.02
C ARG A 114 1.59 -0.60 7.97
N MET A 115 1.37 -0.27 6.71
CA MET A 115 2.18 -0.73 5.60
C MET A 115 3.55 -0.05 5.59
N CYS A 116 3.60 1.28 5.47
CA CYS A 116 4.85 1.97 5.19
C CYS A 116 5.76 2.12 6.43
N VAL A 117 5.18 2.14 7.62
CA VAL A 117 5.90 2.30 8.89
C VAL A 117 6.15 0.94 9.54
N SER A 118 5.13 0.10 9.71
CA SER A 118 5.26 -1.14 10.48
C SER A 118 5.71 -2.35 9.65
N THR A 119 5.09 -2.58 8.49
CA THR A 119 5.37 -3.75 7.64
C THR A 119 6.68 -3.57 6.86
N LEU A 120 6.78 -2.51 6.06
CA LEU A 120 7.91 -2.28 5.17
C LEU A 120 9.05 -1.49 5.83
N GLN A 121 8.77 -0.74 6.90
CA GLN A 121 9.75 0.08 7.62
C GLN A 121 10.53 1.05 6.70
N VAL A 122 9.90 1.49 5.62
CA VAL A 122 10.43 2.48 4.66
C VAL A 122 10.21 3.92 5.15
N CYS A 123 9.22 4.12 6.01
CA CYS A 123 9.02 5.35 6.77
C CYS A 123 9.73 5.28 8.12
N ALA A 124 10.34 6.40 8.53
CA ALA A 124 10.83 6.55 9.89
C ALA A 124 9.67 6.38 10.89
N GLN A 125 9.93 5.65 11.97
CA GLN A 125 9.00 5.54 13.09
C GLN A 125 8.90 6.91 13.77
N PRO A 126 7.70 7.37 14.18
CA PRO A 126 7.60 8.52 15.05
C PRO A 126 8.32 8.18 16.36
N ASP A 127 9.35 8.97 16.68
CA ASP A 127 10.19 8.77 17.86
C ASP A 127 9.31 8.90 19.13
N LYS A 128 9.05 7.79 19.82
CA LYS A 128 8.27 7.78 21.08
C LYS A 128 9.13 8.23 22.27
N THR A 129 9.80 9.36 22.11
CA THR A 129 10.64 9.99 23.14
C THR A 129 10.29 11.45 23.31
N ALA A 130 9.01 11.74 23.50
CA ALA A 130 8.56 12.85 24.33
C ALA A 130 7.81 12.23 25.50
N LYS A 131 8.59 11.73 26.47
CA LYS A 131 8.05 11.43 27.79
C LYS A 131 7.46 12.71 28.36
N TYR A 132 6.37 12.56 29.08
CA TYR A 132 5.88 13.53 30.05
C TYR A 132 7.07 14.06 30.87
N ASP A 133 7.43 15.32 30.66
CA ASP A 133 8.11 16.09 31.70
C ASP A 133 7.01 16.59 32.64
N GLU A 134 6.89 15.88 33.75
CA GLU A 134 6.21 16.29 34.96
C GLU A 134 6.90 17.55 35.52
N PHE A 135 6.17 18.67 35.60
CA PHE A 135 6.20 19.65 36.70
C PHE A 135 4.94 20.52 36.66
#